data_AF-A0A8K0NS60-F1
#
_entry.id   AF-A0A8K0NS60-F1
#
_cell.length_a   1.000
_cell.length_b   1.000
_cell.length_c   1.000
_cell.angle_alpha   90.00
_cell.angle_beta   90.00
_cell.angle_gamma   90.00
#
_symmetry.space_group_name_H-M   'P 1'
#
loop_
_entity.id
_entity.type
_entity.pdbx_description
1 polymer ?
#
loop_
_entity_poly.entity_id
_entity_poly.type
_entity_poly.pdbx_seq_one_letter_code
_entity_poly.pdbx_strand_id
1 'polypeptide(L)'
;MYVNGKPHMVTMDYIMDVSEVFRSKNPEDDLVSFRLSYYPHTLDSFREMLTEAFEGKCKQTIYGDFKPLDEIKDPGFFVHVVEKLK
;
A
#
# COMPACT_ATOMS: atom_id res chain seq x y z
N MET A 1 6.32 4.80 -13.76
CA MET A 1 7.37 5.83 -13.91
C MET A 1 8.62 5.35 -13.19
N TYR A 2 9.77 5.28 -13.87
CA TYR A 2 11.04 4.82 -13.31
C TYR A 2 11.97 6.02 -13.07
N VAL A 3 12.70 6.03 -11.96
CA VAL A 3 13.80 6.98 -11.69
C VAL A 3 15.05 6.14 -11.45
N ASN A 4 16.12 6.41 -12.20
CA ASN A 4 17.37 5.62 -12.16
C ASN A 4 17.15 4.10 -12.36
N GLY A 5 16.23 3.72 -13.23
CA GLY A 5 15.93 2.31 -13.53
C GLY A 5 15.18 1.55 -12.42
N LYS A 6 14.78 2.21 -11.33
CA LYS A 6 13.94 1.62 -10.27
C LYS A 6 12.50 2.13 -10.36
N PRO A 7 11.48 1.28 -10.14
CA PRO A 7 10.10 1.73 -10.01
C PRO A 7 10.03 2.80 -8.93
N HIS A 8 9.54 3.99 -9.29
CA HIS A 8 9.48 5.12 -8.36
C HIS A 8 8.05 5.41 -7.91
N MET A 9 7.07 5.01 -8.71
CA MET A 9 5.67 5.27 -8.45
C MET A 9 4.79 4.23 -9.12
N VAL A 10 3.81 3.74 -8.37
CA VAL A 10 2.66 2.98 -8.86
C VAL A 10 1.48 3.94 -8.91
N THR A 11 0.85 4.05 -10.07
CA THR A 11 -0.33 4.88 -10.28
C THR A 11 -1.51 3.98 -10.63
N MET A 12 -2.62 4.17 -9.94
CA MET A 12 -3.86 3.44 -10.16
C MET A 12 -4.96 4.42 -10.55
N ASP A 13 -5.52 4.21 -11.74
CA ASP A 13 -6.65 4.96 -12.27
C ASP A 13 -7.93 4.18 -11.98
N TYR A 14 -8.84 4.81 -11.24
CA TYR A 14 -10.13 4.24 -10.89
C TYR A 14 -11.24 4.97 -11.63
N ILE A 15 -12.23 4.21 -12.07
CA ILE A 15 -13.49 4.72 -12.58
C ILE A 15 -14.58 4.05 -11.75
N MET A 16 -15.40 4.85 -11.08
CA MET A 16 -16.45 4.39 -10.19
C MET A 16 -17.80 4.80 -10.75
N ASP A 17 -18.71 3.84 -10.87
CA ASP A 17 -20.12 4.11 -11.13
C ASP A 17 -20.80 4.46 -9.79
N VAL A 18 -21.33 5.68 -9.70
CA VAL A 18 -22.04 6.18 -8.53
C VAL A 18 -23.53 6.42 -8.77
N SER A 19 -24.08 5.88 -9.87
CA SER A 19 -25.49 6.06 -10.26
C SER A 19 -26.49 5.53 -9.22
N GLU A 20 -26.07 4.59 -8.36
CA GLU A 20 -26.90 4.09 -7.26
C GLU A 20 -26.98 5.05 -6.06
N VAL A 21 -26.00 5.94 -5.90
CA VAL A 21 -25.86 6.87 -4.77
C VAL A 21 -26.27 8.29 -5.15
N PHE A 22 -25.84 8.74 -6.33
CA PHE A 22 -26.15 10.04 -6.89
C PHE A 22 -26.70 9.81 -8.30
N ARG A 23 -28.02 9.98 -8.49
CA ARG A 23 -28.61 9.97 -9.83
C ARG A 23 -28.56 11.37 -10.40
N SER A 24 -27.62 11.60 -11.30
CA SER A 24 -27.61 12.80 -12.11
C SER A 24 -28.68 12.73 -13.21
N LYS A 25 -28.87 13.83 -13.94
CA LYS A 25 -29.75 13.85 -15.12
C LYS A 25 -29.10 13.24 -16.35
N ASN A 26 -27.77 13.15 -16.38
CA ASN A 26 -26.98 12.67 -17.50
C ASN A 26 -26.12 11.49 -17.03
N PRO A 27 -26.33 10.26 -17.54
CA PRO A 27 -25.62 9.07 -17.07
C PRO A 27 -24.08 9.15 -17.10
N GLU A 28 -23.49 10.02 -17.91
CA GLU A 28 -22.03 10.25 -17.93
C GLU A 28 -21.52 10.94 -16.66
N ASP A 29 -22.34 11.77 -16.00
CA ASP A 29 -22.00 12.44 -14.74
C ASP A 29 -21.99 11.45 -13.55
N ASP A 30 -22.54 10.25 -13.73
CA ASP A 30 -22.56 9.18 -12.72
C ASP A 30 -21.24 8.37 -12.72
N LEU A 31 -20.32 8.63 -13.66
CA LEU A 31 -18.98 8.01 -13.68
C LEU A 31 -17.94 8.96 -13.08
N VAL A 32 -17.45 8.63 -11.89
CA VAL A 32 -16.39 9.40 -11.22
C VAL A 32 -15.04 8.74 -11.44
N SER A 33 -14.12 9.46 -12.09
CA SER A 33 -12.73 9.02 -12.22
C SER A 33 -11.82 9.71 -11.20
N PHE A 34 -10.94 8.94 -10.56
CA PHE A 34 -9.88 9.49 -9.73
C PHE A 34 -8.61 8.65 -9.82
N ARG A 35 -7.47 9.25 -9.46
CA ARG A 35 -6.15 8.65 -9.54
C ARG A 35 -5.50 8.60 -8.17
N LEU A 36 -4.97 7.45 -7.80
CA LEU A 36 -4.11 7.29 -6.63
C LEU A 36 -2.68 7.00 -7.07
N SER A 37 -1.71 7.51 -6.33
CA SER A 37 -0.29 7.31 -6.60
C SER A 37 0.43 6.92 -5.31
N TYR A 38 1.25 5.88 -5.39
CA TYR A 38 1.92 5.26 -4.26
C TYR A 38 3.41 5.12 -4.54
N TYR A 39 4.23 5.30 -3.51
CA TYR A 39 5.63 4.90 -3.57
C TYR A 39 5.74 3.38 -3.38
N PRO A 40 6.39 2.65 -4.30
CA PRO A 40 6.45 1.19 -4.26
C PRO A 40 7.52 0.70 -3.30
N HIS A 41 7.27 0.81 -1.99
CA HIS A 41 8.17 0.24 -0.99
C HIS A 41 8.28 -1.28 -1.18
N THR A 42 9.51 -1.78 -1.28
CA THR A 42 9.77 -3.22 -1.15
C THR A 42 9.75 -3.61 0.32
N LEU A 43 9.47 -4.88 0.61
CA LEU A 43 9.40 -5.39 1.98
C LEU A 43 10.69 -5.10 2.77
N ASP A 44 11.84 -5.39 2.15
CA ASP A 44 13.14 -5.18 2.78
C ASP A 44 13.44 -3.69 3.00
N SER A 45 13.18 -2.85 2.00
CA SER A 45 13.43 -1.40 2.11
C SER A 45 12.57 -0.76 3.20
N PHE A 46 11.31 -1.18 3.33
CA PHE A 46 10.43 -0.65 4.37
C PHE A 46 10.81 -1.17 5.75
N ARG A 47 11.21 -2.45 5.86
CA ARG A 47 11.72 -3.04 7.10
C ARG A 47 12.96 -2.30 7.61
N GLU A 48 13.90 -1.97 6.73
CA GLU A 48 15.11 -1.22 7.07
C GLU A 48 14.76 0.19 7.53
N MET A 49 13.92 0.91 6.78
CA MET A 49 13.43 2.24 7.14
C MET A 49 12.78 2.27 8.54
N LEU A 50 11.94 1.27 8.84
CA LEU A 50 11.36 1.13 10.18
C LEU A 50 12.44 0.86 11.23
N THR A 51 13.40 -0.03 10.96
CA THR A 51 14.51 -0.29 11.91
C THR A 51 15.29 0.98 12.24
N GLU A 52 15.62 1.77 11.21
CA GLU A 52 16.33 3.05 11.35
C GLU A 52 15.53 4.08 12.14
N ALA A 53 14.22 4.17 11.91
CA ALA A 53 13.33 5.08 12.64
C ALA A 53 13.29 4.81 14.16
N PHE A 54 13.61 3.59 14.59
CA PHE A 54 13.75 3.21 15.99
C PHE A 54 15.21 3.11 16.46
N GLU A 55 16.18 3.65 15.70
CA GLU A 55 17.62 3.58 15.99
C GLU A 55 18.14 2.14 16.19
N GLY A 56 17.53 1.17 15.51
CA GLY A 56 17.79 -0.26 15.71
C GLY A 56 17.27 -0.83 17.03
N LYS A 57 16.66 -0.03 17.90
CA LYS A 57 16.12 -0.43 19.21
C LYS A 57 14.67 -0.90 19.08
N CYS A 58 14.43 -1.84 18.17
CA CYS A 58 13.10 -2.44 18.00
C CYS A 58 13.17 -3.92 17.67
N LYS A 59 12.08 -4.62 17.99
CA LYS A 59 11.78 -5.95 17.46
C LYS A 59 10.66 -5.81 16.43
N GLN A 60 10.85 -6.38 15.25
CA GLN A 60 9.85 -6.39 14.19
C GLN A 60 9.31 -7.80 13.97
N THR A 61 8.00 -7.91 13.79
CA THR A 61 7.32 -9.12 13.30
C THR A 61 6.46 -8.72 12.11
N ILE A 62 6.52 -9.48 11.02
CA ILE A 62 5.82 -9.17 9.78
C ILE A 62 4.78 -10.25 9.51
N TYR A 63 3.57 -9.82 9.14
CA TYR A 63 2.46 -10.67 8.73
C TYR A 63 2.07 -10.36 7.28
N GLY A 64 1.58 -11.37 6.55
CA GLY A 64 0.92 -11.20 5.26
C GLY A 64 -0.58 -11.39 5.43
N ASP A 65 -1.39 -10.40 5.08
CA ASP A 65 -2.86 -10.43 5.25
C ASP A 65 -3.32 -10.98 6.63
N PHE A 66 -2.68 -10.49 7.70
CA PHE A 66 -2.91 -10.89 9.10
C PHE A 66 -2.52 -12.34 9.46
N LYS A 67 -1.79 -13.05 8.61
CA LYS A 67 -1.23 -14.38 8.86
C LYS A 67 0.30 -14.38 8.90
N PRO A 68 0.94 -15.37 9.55
CA PRO A 68 2.37 -15.58 9.44
C PRO A 68 2.82 -15.64 7.98
N LEU A 69 4.00 -15.08 7.66
CA LEU A 69 4.49 -14.97 6.28
C LEU A 69 4.76 -16.32 5.60
N ASP A 70 4.96 -17.38 6.37
CA ASP A 70 5.14 -18.74 5.88
C ASP A 70 3.82 -19.42 5.47
N GLU A 71 2.67 -18.89 5.89
CA GLU A 71 1.35 -19.44 5.56
C GLU A 71 0.73 -18.86 4.29
N ILE A 72 1.25 -17.75 3.76
CA ILE A 72 0.72 -17.06 2.58
C ILE A 72 1.83 -16.71 1.59
N LYS A 73 1.71 -17.21 0.37
CA LYS A 73 2.74 -17.04 -0.66
C LYS A 73 2.78 -15.63 -1.24
N ASP A 74 1.61 -15.07 -1.55
CA ASP A 74 1.46 -13.81 -2.27
C ASP A 74 0.41 -12.93 -1.55
N PRO A 75 0.74 -12.34 -0.38
CA PRO A 75 -0.19 -11.52 0.37
C PRO A 75 -0.53 -10.21 -0.35
N GLY A 76 -1.76 -9.74 -0.19
CA GLY A 76 -2.20 -8.42 -0.69
C GLY A 76 -1.58 -7.27 0.10
N PHE A 77 -1.33 -7.47 1.41
CA PHE A 77 -0.73 -6.49 2.30
C PHE A 77 0.32 -7.12 3.22
N PHE A 78 1.37 -6.36 3.49
CA PHE A 78 2.35 -6.65 4.54
C PHE A 78 2.09 -5.77 5.76
N VAL A 79 1.95 -6.38 6.94
CA VAL A 79 1.69 -5.69 8.20
C VAL A 79 2.93 -5.81 9.09
N HIS A 80 3.59 -4.68 9.36
CA HIS A 80 4.74 -4.61 10.27
C HIS A 80 4.26 -4.31 11.69
N VAL A 81 4.46 -5.25 12.62
CA VAL A 81 4.29 -5.03 14.05
C VAL A 81 5.66 -4.72 14.66
N VAL A 82 5.83 -3.50 15.16
CA VAL A 82 7.10 -3.00 15.68
C VAL A 82 6.98 -2.75 17.19
N GLU A 83 7.80 -3.45 17.98
CA GLU A 83 7.91 -3.28 19.42
C GLU A 83 9.18 -2.47 19.73
N LYS A 84 9.05 -1.32 20.39
CA LYS A 84 10.19 -0.51 20.82
C LYS A 84 10.86 -1.15 22.03
N LEU A 85 12.18 -1.39 21.94
CA LEU A 85 12.98 -1.90 23.04
C LEU A 85 13.35 -0.75 23.99
N LYS A 86 13.41 -1.05 25.29
CA LYS A 86 13.78 -0.08 26.34
C LYS A 86 15.28 0.19 26.36
#